data_AF-A0A7J3W7R4-F1
#
_entry.id   AF-A0A7J3W7R4-F1
#
_cell.length_a   1.000
_cell.length_b   1.000
_cell.length_c   1.000
_cell.angle_alpha   90.00
_cell.angle_beta   90.00
_cell.angle_gamma   90.00
#
_symmetry.space_group_name_H-M   'P 1'
#
loop_
_entity.id
_entity.type
_entity.pdbx_description
1 polymer ?
#
loop_
_entity_poly.entity_id
_entity_poly.type
_entity_poly.pdbx_seq_one_letter_code
_entity_poly.pdbx_strand_id
1 'polypeptide(L)' 'MAGKVFTISKQGHIIVKLEGPIPRLGSKVYDKNLRTVGFVVDVIGNVKSPYMVVRPFESKDLERMMGDSLYLKD' A
#
# COMPACT_ATOMS: atom_id res chain seq x y z
N MET A 1 1.60 11.41 -2.59
CA MET A 1 2.21 10.07 -2.60
C MET A 1 2.18 9.53 -1.18
N ALA A 2 1.92 8.24 -0.99
CA ALA A 2 1.89 7.61 0.33
C ALA A 2 3.18 6.84 0.66
N GLY A 3 3.74 6.15 -0.34
CA GLY A 3 4.94 5.35 -0.19
C GLY A 3 5.20 4.45 -1.39
N LYS A 4 6.18 3.55 -1.27
CA LYS A 4 6.56 2.60 -2.32
C LYS A 4 6.34 1.16 -1.89
N VAL A 5 5.91 0.32 -2.82
CA VAL A 5 5.73 -1.12 -2.58
C VAL A 5 7.07 -1.74 -2.20
N PHE A 6 7.13 -2.27 -0.99
CA PHE A 6 8.30 -2.93 -0.42
C PHE A 6 8.31 -4.43 -0.70
N THR A 7 7.16 -5.11 -0.53
CA THR A 7 7.02 -6.54 -0.83
C THR A 7 5.55 -6.92 -0.99
N ILE A 8 5.30 -8.10 -1.57
CA ILE A 8 4.00 -8.77 -1.55
C ILE A 8 4.09 -9.90 -0.52
N SER A 9 3.17 -9.93 0.45
CA SER A 9 3.16 -10.99 1.45
C SER A 9 2.69 -12.31 0.84
N LYS A 10 3.01 -13.44 1.49
CA LYS A 10 2.53 -14.76 1.07
C LYS A 10 1.00 -14.87 1.03
N GLN A 11 0.30 -14.04 1.81
CA GLN A 11 -1.17 -13.97 1.83
C GLN A 11 -1.74 -13.01 0.77
N GLY A 12 -0.90 -12.38 -0.04
CA GLY A 12 -1.32 -11.47 -1.12
C GLY A 12 -1.58 -10.03 -0.66
N HIS A 13 -1.04 -9.60 0.49
CA HIS A 13 -1.09 -8.19 0.87
C HIS A 13 0.06 -7.42 0.23
N ILE A 14 -0.21 -6.19 -0.21
CA ILE A 14 0.82 -5.28 -0.67
C ILE A 14 1.36 -4.53 0.54
N ILE A 15 2.64 -4.70 0.84
CA ILE A 15 3.32 -4.03 1.95
C ILE A 15 4.04 -2.81 1.38
N VAL A 16 3.71 -1.63 1.89
CA VAL A 16 4.20 -0.36 1.38
C VAL A 16 4.98 0.35 2.47
N LYS A 17 6.23 0.72 2.20
CA LYS A 17 7.00 1.56 3.11
C LYS A 17 6.45 2.97 3.02
N LEU A 18 5.94 3.49 4.14
CA LEU A 18 5.35 4.82 4.19
C LEU A 18 6.45 5.89 4.12
N GLU A 19 6.25 6.86 3.25
CA GLU A 19 7.08 8.06 3.11
C GLU A 19 6.29 9.34 3.47
N GLY A 20 4.99 9.17 3.80
CA GLY A 20 4.06 10.25 4.16
C GLY A 20 3.35 10.01 5.50
N PRO A 21 2.22 10.70 5.74
CA PRO A 21 1.46 10.58 6.99
C PRO A 21 0.86 9.17 7.16
N ILE A 22 0.57 8.80 8.41
CA ILE A 22 -0.08 7.53 8.74
C ILE A 22 -1.51 7.53 8.16
N PRO A 23 -1.88 6.56 7.32
CA PRO A 23 -3.21 6.48 6.74
C PRO A 23 -4.28 6.10 7.77
N ARG A 24 -5.53 6.48 7.49
CA ARG A 24 -6.70 5.86 8.14
C ARG A 24 -6.89 4.44 7.62
N LEU A 25 -7.30 3.53 8.51
CA LEU A 25 -7.74 2.20 8.11
C LEU A 25 -8.98 2.32 7.22
N GLY A 26 -9.05 1.48 6.18
CA GLY A 26 -10.10 1.51 5.16
C GLY A 26 -9.88 2.53 4.04
N SER A 27 -8.87 3.41 4.12
CA SER A 27 -8.57 4.36 3.05
C SER A 27 -8.26 3.63 1.73
N LYS A 28 -8.81 4.15 0.61
CA LYS A 28 -8.51 3.63 -0.73
C LYS A 28 -7.09 3.98 -1.14
N VAL A 29 -6.43 3.00 -1.73
CA VAL A 29 -5.08 3.10 -2.28
C VAL A 29 -5.16 3.11 -3.80
N TYR A 30 -4.37 3.96 -4.43
CA TYR A 30 -4.33 4.18 -5.86
C TYR A 30 -2.91 4.05 -6.41
N ASP A 31 -2.80 3.70 -7.69
CA ASP A 31 -1.54 3.80 -8.44
C ASP A 31 -1.33 5.22 -9.00
N LYS A 32 -0.22 5.43 -9.71
CA LYS A 32 0.11 6.71 -10.37
C LYS A 32 -0.90 7.17 -11.43
N ASN A 33 -1.71 6.25 -11.95
CA ASN A 33 -2.74 6.52 -12.95
C ASN A 33 -4.13 6.71 -12.30
N LEU A 34 -4.18 6.87 -10.97
CA LEU A 34 -5.42 6.98 -10.18
C LEU A 34 -6.34 5.76 -10.27
N ARG A 35 -5.81 4.60 -10.66
CA ARG A 35 -6.55 3.34 -10.62
C ARG A 35 -6.55 2.81 -9.20
N THR A 36 -7.70 2.33 -8.74
CA THR A 36 -7.85 1.75 -7.41
C THR A 36 -7.09 0.43 -7.30
N VAL A 37 -6.19 0.34 -6.33
CA VAL A 37 -5.41 -0.86 -6.03
C VAL A 37 -6.09 -1.70 -4.96
N GLY A 38 -6.61 -1.06 -3.92
CA GLY A 38 -7.14 -1.74 -2.74
C GLY A 38 -7.44 -0.76 -1.62
N PHE A 39 -7.35 -1.25 -0.38
CA PHE A 39 -7.54 -0.43 0.81
C PHE A 39 -6.59 -0.82 1.93
N VAL A 40 -6.28 0.16 2.78
CA VAL A 40 -5.43 -0.02 3.96
C VAL A 40 -6.17 -0.88 4.98
N VAL A 41 -5.55 -1.97 5.42
CA VAL A 41 -6.10 -2.88 6.45
C VAL A 41 -5.31 -2.86 7.74
N ASP A 42 -4.05 -2.42 7.70
CA ASP A 42 -3.21 -2.32 8.89
C ASP A 42 -2.06 -1.30 8.66
N VAL A 43 -1.47 -0.82 9.76
CA VAL A 43 -0.23 -0.04 9.78
C VAL A 43 0.70 -0.63 10.84
N ILE A 44 1.86 -1.11 10.41
CA ILE A 44 2.76 -1.92 11.24
C ILE A 44 4.18 -1.36 11.27
N GLY A 45 4.98 -1.83 12.23
CA GLY A 45 6.41 -1.56 12.31
C GLY A 45 6.78 -0.34 13.16
N ASN A 46 7.99 0.17 12.93
CA ASN A 46 8.55 1.27 13.72
C ASN A 46 7.78 2.57 13.48
N VAL A 47 7.39 3.27 14.54
CA VAL A 47 6.64 4.53 14.47
C VAL A 47 7.33 5.63 13.66
N LYS A 48 8.66 5.62 13.55
CA LYS A 48 9.43 6.58 12.73
C LYS A 48 9.48 6.20 11.26
N SER A 49 9.27 4.93 10.92
CA SER A 49 9.38 4.38 9.56
C SER A 49 8.37 3.24 9.34
N PRO A 50 7.06 3.52 9.42
CA PRO A 50 6.03 2.49 9.39
C PRO A 50 5.82 1.91 7.98
N TYR A 51 5.11 0.78 7.94
CA TYR A 51 4.61 0.18 6.71
C TYR A 51 3.08 0.17 6.75
N MET A 52 2.42 0.44 5.62
CA MET A 52 0.99 0.14 5.49
C MET A 52 0.80 -1.21 4.81
N VAL A 53 -0.22 -1.93 5.25
CA VAL A 53 -0.67 -3.18 4.66
C VAL A 53 -1.91 -2.88 3.84
N VAL A 54 -1.85 -3.20 2.55
CA VAL A 54 -2.96 -2.98 1.61
C VAL A 54 -3.54 -4.32 1.20
N ARG A 55 -4.85 -4.49 1.38
CA ARG A 55 -5.59 -5.60 0.78
C ARG A 55 -5.99 -5.19 -0.64
N PRO A 56 -5.45 -5.85 -1.67
CA PRO A 56 -5.77 -5.49 -3.04
C PRO A 56 -7.18 -5.95 -3.41
N PHE A 57 -7.80 -5.28 -4.38
CA PHE A 57 -9.07 -5.73 -4.95
C PHE A 57 -8.90 -6.96 -5.85
N GLU A 58 -7.76 -7.06 -6.54
CA GLU A 58 -7.39 -8.18 -7.39
C GLU A 58 -6.04 -8.76 -6.97
N SER A 59 -5.90 -10.08 -7.02
CA SER A 59 -4.68 -10.78 -6.61
C SER A 59 -3.74 -11.14 -7.76
N LYS A 60 -4.08 -10.78 -9.00
CA LYS A 60 -3.29 -11.13 -10.19
C LYS A 60 -2.11 -10.16 -10.35
N ASP A 61 -0.96 -10.72 -10.73
CA ASP A 61 0.25 -9.98 -11.12
C ASP A 61 0.75 -8.93 -10.10
N LEU A 62 0.43 -9.08 -8.81
CA LEU A 62 0.83 -8.14 -7.75
C LEU A 62 2.34 -7.91 -7.69
N GLU A 63 3.14 -8.92 -8.01
CA GLU A 63 4.60 -8.85 -8.05
C GLU A 63 5.11 -7.79 -9.04
N ARG A 64 4.33 -7.43 -10.08
CA ARG A 64 4.69 -6.35 -11.01
C ARG A 64 4.66 -4.96 -10.38
N MET A 65 4.02 -4.82 -9.22
CA MET A 65 3.93 -3.55 -8.50
C MET A 65 5.14 -3.28 -7.60
N MET A 66 6.10 -4.20 -7.52
CA MET A 66 7.31 -4.03 -6.69
C MET A 66 8.04 -2.72 -7.01
N GLY A 67 8.25 -1.90 -5.98
CA GLY A 67 8.88 -0.58 -6.12
C GLY A 67 7.97 0.55 -6.62
N ASP A 68 6.75 0.25 -7.09
CA ASP A 68 5.82 1.28 -7.54
C ASP A 68 5.41 2.20 -6.40
N SER A 69 5.17 3.47 -6.73
CA SER A 69 4.64 4.45 -5.80
C SER A 69 3.12 4.32 -5.73
N LEU A 70 2.60 4.20 -4.51
CA LEU A 70 1.17 4.20 -4.23
C LEU A 70 0.74 5.51 -3.58
N TYR A 71 -0.54 5.82 -3.76
CA TYR A 71 -1.15 7.10 -3.40
C TYR A 71 -2.40 6.84 -2.58
N LEU A 72 -2.69 7.75 -1.66
CA LEU A 72 -3.93 7.80 -0.90
C LEU A 72 -4.72 9.02 -1.37
N LYS A 73 -6.03 8.88 -1.41
CA LYS A 73 -6.95 10.01 -1.54
C LYS A 73 -7.71 10.08 -0.22
N ASP A 74 -7.40 11.11 0.57
CA ASP A 74 -8.16 11.44 1.78
C ASP A 74 -9.60 11.82 1.45
#